data_AF-A0A0F2PJC9-F1
#
_entry.id   AF-A0A0F2PJC9-F1
#
_cell.length_a   1.000
_cell.length_b   1.000
_cell.length_c   1.000
_cell.angle_alpha   90.00
_cell.angle_beta   90.00
_cell.angle_gamma   90.00
#
_symmetry.space_group_name_H-M   'P 1'
#
loop_
_entity.id
_entity.type
_entity.pdbx_description
1 polymer ?
#
loop_
_entity_poly.entity_id
_entity_poly.type
_entity_poly.pdbx_seq_one_letter_code
_entity_poly.pdbx_strand_id
1 'polypeptide(L)'
;MDPALKAKKSATERHHLFPKVYLKTLGITEVRETNQVANYALVEWDDNISISDKAPSEYFPLYAQRFDPDELLKMMEWHALPNGWENMDYPGFLMERRKLISKVIMKEFEKLLGNDGSSLFI
;
A
#
# COMPACT_ATOMS: atom_id res chain seq x y z
N MET A 1 -24.84 27.46 21.84
CA MET A 1 -23.77 27.09 20.90
C MET A 1 -23.56 25.60 21.04
N ASP A 2 -23.88 24.84 20.00
CA ASP A 2 -23.99 23.38 20.03
C ASP A 2 -22.59 22.71 19.90
N PRO A 3 -22.13 21.88 20.85
CA PRO A 3 -20.78 21.30 20.81
C PRO A 3 -20.65 19.99 20.02
N ALA A 4 -21.59 19.66 19.11
CA ALA A 4 -21.67 18.33 18.51
C ALA A 4 -21.36 18.26 17.01
N LEU A 5 -20.22 18.78 16.57
CA LEU A 5 -19.60 18.33 15.31
C LEU A 5 -18.52 17.30 15.64
N LYS A 6 -18.94 16.06 15.94
CA LYS A 6 -18.04 14.91 15.83
C LYS A 6 -17.78 14.73 14.33
N ALA A 7 -16.65 15.23 13.84
CA ALA A 7 -16.13 14.77 12.56
C ALA A 7 -16.09 13.24 12.61
N LYS A 8 -16.88 12.59 11.75
CA LYS A 8 -16.81 11.14 11.53
C LYS A 8 -15.42 10.93 10.94
N LYS A 9 -14.42 10.65 11.79
CA LYS A 9 -13.13 10.16 11.32
C LYS A 9 -13.46 8.89 10.56
N SER A 10 -13.60 8.93 9.24
CA SER A 10 -13.33 7.74 8.45
C SER A 10 -11.90 7.41 8.83
N ALA A 11 -11.73 6.37 9.65
CA ALA A 11 -10.41 5.84 9.89
C ALA A 11 -9.91 5.52 8.49
N THR A 12 -8.86 6.20 8.04
CA THR A 12 -8.23 5.95 6.75
C THR A 12 -8.08 4.43 6.64
N GLU A 13 -8.89 3.79 5.81
CA GLU A 13 -9.06 2.35 5.90
C GLU A 13 -7.78 1.71 5.39
N ARG A 14 -7.02 1.14 6.32
CA ARG A 14 -5.77 0.44 6.00
C ARG A 14 -6.15 -0.95 5.55
N HIS A 15 -6.04 -1.21 4.26
CA HIS A 15 -6.27 -2.52 3.69
C HIS A 15 -4.97 -3.30 3.59
N HIS A 16 -4.99 -4.56 4.05
CA HIS A 16 -3.86 -5.46 3.88
C HIS A 16 -3.74 -5.87 2.42
N LEU A 17 -2.56 -5.71 1.83
CA LEU A 17 -2.26 -6.17 0.48
C LEU A 17 -2.19 -7.71 0.45
N PHE A 18 -1.60 -8.34 1.47
CA PHE A 18 -1.74 -9.76 1.69
C PHE A 18 -2.73 -9.95 2.84
N PRO A 19 -3.98 -10.37 2.56
CA PRO A 19 -5.02 -10.44 3.57
C PRO A 19 -4.67 -11.42 4.68
N LYS A 20 -5.06 -11.13 5.91
CA LYS A 20 -4.72 -11.96 7.08
C LYS A 20 -5.23 -13.39 6.97
N VAL A 21 -6.42 -13.58 6.41
CA VAL A 21 -7.00 -14.91 6.21
C VAL A 21 -6.16 -15.70 5.21
N TYR A 22 -5.75 -15.08 4.09
CA TYR A 22 -4.81 -15.68 3.14
C TYR A 22 -3.46 -16.04 3.82
N LEU A 23 -2.85 -15.11 4.55
CA LEU A 23 -1.58 -15.35 5.26
C LEU A 23 -1.67 -16.50 6.28
N LYS A 24 -2.81 -16.66 6.95
CA LYS A 24 -3.06 -17.80 7.86
C LYS A 24 -3.01 -19.14 7.13
N THR A 25 -3.48 -19.21 5.87
CA THR A 25 -3.37 -20.44 5.07
C THR A 25 -1.93 -20.82 4.75
N LEU A 26 -1.03 -19.84 4.73
CA LEU A 26 0.42 -20.01 4.55
C LEU A 26 1.16 -20.29 5.87
N GLY A 27 0.45 -20.42 6.99
CA GLY A 27 1.05 -20.61 8.32
C GLY A 27 1.59 -19.33 8.97
N ILE A 28 1.33 -18.15 8.39
CA ILE A 28 1.80 -16.86 8.89
C ILE A 28 0.71 -16.25 9.77
N THR A 29 0.77 -16.55 11.07
CA THR A 29 -0.27 -16.17 12.04
C THR A 29 0.14 -15.07 13.00
N GLU A 30 1.44 -14.81 13.11
CA GLU A 30 1.96 -13.84 14.08
C GLU A 30 1.49 -12.42 13.76
N VAL A 31 0.96 -11.73 14.76
CA VAL A 31 0.43 -10.36 14.61
C VAL A 31 1.53 -9.41 14.11
N ARG A 32 2.76 -9.58 14.59
CA ARG A 32 3.93 -8.79 14.17
C ARG A 32 4.25 -8.99 12.68
N GLU A 33 4.01 -10.18 12.14
CA GLU A 33 4.33 -10.51 10.75
C GLU A 33 3.22 -10.06 9.81
N THR A 34 1.97 -10.20 10.22
CA THR A 34 0.80 -9.81 9.40
C THR A 34 0.57 -8.30 9.39
N ASN A 35 0.85 -7.58 10.49
CA ASN A 35 0.65 -6.13 10.62
C ASN A 35 1.90 -5.30 10.24
N GLN A 36 2.66 -5.72 9.24
CA GLN A 36 3.80 -4.94 8.73
C GLN A 36 3.29 -3.69 7.99
N VAL A 37 3.94 -2.53 8.17
CA VAL A 37 3.59 -1.29 7.43
C VAL A 37 3.65 -1.54 5.91
N ALA A 38 4.63 -2.31 5.46
CA ALA A 38 4.78 -2.74 4.07
C ALA A 38 3.72 -3.76 3.61
N ASN A 39 2.79 -4.20 4.47
CA ASN A 39 1.62 -4.98 4.07
C ASN A 39 0.33 -4.14 3.95
N TYR A 40 0.40 -2.81 4.11
CA TYR A 40 -0.79 -1.96 3.97
C TYR A 40 -0.75 -1.10 2.72
N ALA A 41 -1.92 -0.82 2.15
CA ALA A 41 -2.13 0.30 1.24
C ALA A 41 -3.09 1.32 1.88
N LEU A 42 -2.80 2.60 1.66
CA LEU A 42 -3.69 3.72 1.99
C LEU A 42 -4.59 3.97 0.78
N VAL A 43 -5.52 3.06 0.54
CA VAL A 43 -6.49 3.21 -0.55
C VAL A 43 -7.83 2.81 0.02
N GLU A 44 -8.85 3.62 -0.20
CA GLU A 44 -10.24 3.18 -0.07
C GLU A 44 -10.46 2.16 -1.19
N TRP A 45 -10.11 0.91 -0.91
CA TRP A 45 -10.57 -0.19 -1.73
C TRP A 45 -12.08 -0.21 -1.55
N ASP A 46 -12.81 0.29 -2.56
CA ASP A 46 -14.28 0.26 -2.53
C ASP A 46 -14.76 -1.05 -1.94
N ASP A 47 -15.58 -0.93 -0.89
CA ASP A 47 -16.14 -2.01 -0.05
C ASP A 47 -16.74 -3.20 -0.81
N ASN A 48 -16.95 -3.06 -2.13
CA ASN A 48 -17.56 -4.05 -3.00
C ASN A 48 -16.63 -5.20 -3.42
N ILE A 49 -15.32 -5.09 -3.25
CA ILE A 49 -14.42 -6.23 -3.49
C ILE A 49 -14.12 -6.86 -2.14
N SER A 50 -14.74 -8.00 -1.87
CA SER A 50 -14.36 -8.93 -0.81
C SER A 50 -12.94 -9.47 -1.11
N ILE A 51 -11.94 -8.64 -0.81
CA ILE A 51 -10.51 -8.98 -0.91
C ILE A 51 -10.05 -9.74 0.34
N SER A 52 -10.89 -9.84 1.37
CA SER A 52 -10.47 -10.21 2.73
C SER A 52 -9.78 -11.56 2.87
N ASP A 53 -10.01 -12.49 1.94
CA ASP A 53 -9.58 -13.88 2.08
C ASP A 53 -8.74 -14.41 0.90
N LYS A 54 -8.62 -13.63 -0.18
CA LYS A 54 -8.03 -14.11 -1.44
C LYS A 54 -6.54 -13.80 -1.55
N ALA A 55 -5.81 -14.64 -2.29
CA ALA A 55 -4.43 -14.33 -2.64
C ALA A 55 -4.35 -13.07 -3.52
N PRO A 56 -3.28 -12.27 -3.44
CA PRO A 56 -3.06 -11.13 -4.34
C PRO A 56 -3.22 -11.48 -5.81
N SER A 57 -2.69 -12.62 -6.24
CA SER A 57 -2.79 -13.12 -7.62
C SER A 57 -4.24 -13.34 -8.09
N GLU A 58 -5.19 -13.53 -7.17
CA GLU A 58 -6.60 -13.73 -7.52
C GLU A 58 -7.36 -12.40 -7.64
N TYR A 59 -7.13 -11.45 -6.73
CA TYR A 59 -7.91 -10.22 -6.70
C TYR A 59 -7.26 -9.05 -7.45
N PHE A 60 -5.92 -8.96 -7.45
CA PHE A 60 -5.23 -7.79 -8.03
C PHE A 60 -5.45 -7.68 -9.55
N PRO A 61 -5.43 -8.77 -10.36
CA PRO A 61 -5.75 -8.66 -11.79
C PRO A 61 -7.18 -8.19 -12.07
N LEU A 62 -8.15 -8.50 -11.19
CA LEU A 62 -9.52 -8.02 -11.30
C LEU A 62 -9.62 -6.54 -10.90
N TYR A 63 -8.90 -6.15 -9.85
CA TYR A 63 -8.80 -4.76 -9.41
C TYR A 63 -8.13 -3.86 -10.46
N ALA A 64 -7.04 -4.34 -11.05
CA ALA A 64 -6.25 -3.64 -12.07
C ALA A 64 -7.06 -3.27 -13.32
N GLN A 65 -8.08 -4.06 -13.69
CA GLN A 65 -8.97 -3.79 -14.83
C GLN A 65 -9.79 -2.51 -14.69
N ARG A 66 -9.87 -1.92 -13.50
CA ARG A 66 -10.59 -0.66 -13.25
C ARG A 66 -9.87 0.58 -13.77
N PHE A 67 -8.59 0.45 -14.12
CA PHE A 67 -7.70 1.56 -14.44
C PHE A 67 -7.12 1.41 -15.84
N ASP A 68 -6.80 2.53 -16.46
CA ASP A 68 -5.93 2.54 -17.64
C ASP A 68 -4.51 2.07 -17.26
N PRO A 69 -3.75 1.39 -18.15
CA PRO A 69 -2.41 0.90 -17.83
C PRO A 69 -1.44 1.96 -17.30
N ASP A 70 -1.48 3.18 -17.84
CA ASP A 70 -0.58 4.26 -17.40
C ASP A 70 -0.98 4.79 -16.02
N GLU A 71 -2.28 4.86 -15.75
CA GLU A 71 -2.83 5.23 -14.44
C GLU A 71 -2.47 4.18 -13.38
N LEU A 72 -2.66 2.90 -13.71
CA LEU A 72 -2.32 1.78 -12.83
C LEU A 72 -0.82 1.77 -12.50
N LEU A 73 0.04 1.96 -13.50
CA LEU A 73 1.48 2.02 -13.32
C LEU A 73 1.88 3.14 -12.36
N LYS A 74 1.30 4.33 -12.54
CA LYS A 74 1.55 5.49 -11.68
C LYS A 74 1.06 5.26 -10.25
N MET A 75 -0.11 4.66 -10.10
CA MET A 75 -0.66 4.27 -8.80
C MET A 75 0.28 3.27 -8.10
N MET A 76 0.73 2.23 -8.80
CA MET A 76 1.68 1.26 -8.26
C MET A 76 3.00 1.90 -7.84
N GLU A 77 3.54 2.84 -8.62
CA GLU A 77 4.74 3.61 -8.27
C GLU A 77 4.54 4.39 -6.97
N TRP A 78 3.44 5.15 -6.86
CA TRP A 78 3.12 5.94 -5.66
C TRP A 78 2.91 5.09 -4.41
N HIS A 79 2.35 3.89 -4.57
CA HIS A 79 2.17 2.93 -3.47
C HIS A 79 3.37 2.02 -3.23
N ALA A 80 4.48 2.26 -3.93
CA ALA A 80 5.72 1.49 -3.84
C ALA A 80 5.50 -0.01 -4.05
N LEU A 81 4.61 -0.39 -4.98
CA LEU A 81 4.33 -1.77 -5.31
C LEU A 81 5.35 -2.28 -6.35
N PRO A 82 6.06 -3.40 -6.09
CA PRO A 82 6.88 -4.04 -7.10
C PRO A 82 6.05 -4.47 -8.32
N ASN A 83 6.65 -4.52 -9.50
CA ASN A 83 5.99 -5.14 -10.66
C ASN A 83 5.76 -6.63 -10.42
N GLY A 84 4.55 -7.12 -10.71
CA GLY A 84 4.16 -8.52 -10.50
C GLY A 84 4.09 -8.94 -9.02
N TRP A 85 3.98 -7.97 -8.10
CA TRP A 85 3.95 -8.22 -6.66
C TRP A 85 2.85 -9.20 -6.23
N GLU A 86 1.76 -9.27 -6.99
CA GLU A 86 0.63 -10.15 -6.73
C GLU A 86 0.99 -11.63 -6.85
N ASN A 87 2.11 -11.95 -7.52
CA ASN A 87 2.63 -13.31 -7.67
C ASN A 87 3.84 -13.60 -6.76
N MET A 88 4.26 -12.64 -5.93
CA MET A 88 5.38 -12.83 -5.01
C MET A 88 4.96 -13.60 -3.76
N ASP A 89 5.91 -14.33 -3.17
CA ASP A 89 5.74 -14.78 -1.79
C ASP A 89 5.74 -13.58 -0.83
N TYR A 90 5.11 -13.76 0.34
CA TYR A 90 4.94 -12.67 1.30
C TYR A 90 6.28 -12.10 1.82
N PRO A 91 7.29 -12.92 2.19
CA PRO A 91 8.58 -12.40 2.66
C PRO A 91 9.34 -11.60 1.60
N GLY A 92 9.38 -12.08 0.35
CA GLY A 92 10.01 -11.44 -0.79
C GLY A 92 9.32 -10.14 -1.16
N PHE A 93 7.98 -10.15 -1.19
CA PHE A 93 7.18 -8.94 -1.35
C PHE A 93 7.54 -7.87 -0.31
N LEU A 94 7.54 -8.22 0.98
CA LEU A 94 7.87 -7.28 2.05
C LEU A 94 9.28 -6.72 1.91
N MET A 95 10.25 -7.55 1.49
CA MET A 95 11.64 -7.13 1.29
C MET A 95 11.75 -6.09 0.17
N GLU A 96 11.17 -6.36 -0.99
CA GLU A 96 11.24 -5.46 -2.14
C GLU A 96 10.42 -4.19 -1.90
N ARG A 97 9.21 -4.31 -1.35
CA ARG A 97 8.36 -3.16 -1.07
C ARG A 97 9.01 -2.19 -0.08
N ARG A 98 9.70 -2.66 0.96
CA ARG A 98 10.42 -1.75 1.88
C ARG A 98 11.49 -0.91 1.19
N LYS A 99 12.21 -1.50 0.22
CA LYS A 99 13.20 -0.77 -0.59
C LYS A 99 12.54 0.27 -1.50
N LEU A 100 11.36 -0.04 -2.03
CA LEU A 100 10.62 0.91 -2.86
C LEU A 100 10.01 2.04 -2.03
N ILE A 101 9.48 1.75 -0.84
CA ILE A 101 8.98 2.76 0.08
C ILE A 101 10.07 3.77 0.43
N SER A 102 11.29 3.31 0.74
CA SER A 102 12.39 4.23 1.04
C SER A 102 12.77 5.10 -0.15
N LYS A 103 12.76 4.56 -1.38
CA LYS A 103 12.98 5.32 -2.61
C LYS A 103 11.91 6.37 -2.87
N VAL A 104 10.63 6.02 -2.67
CA VAL A 104 9.51 6.96 -2.84
C VAL A 104 9.63 8.10 -1.83
N ILE A 105 9.86 7.79 -0.55
CA ILE A 105 10.04 8.81 0.49
C ILE A 105 11.23 9.71 0.16
N MET A 106 12.38 9.14 -0.24
CA MET A 106 13.55 9.91 -0.62
C MET A 106 13.27 10.85 -1.80
N LYS A 107 12.67 10.33 -2.88
CA LYS A 107 12.31 11.10 -4.08
C LYS A 107 11.38 12.28 -3.74
N GLU A 108 10.37 12.06 -2.91
CA GLU A 108 9.47 13.15 -2.51
C GLU A 108 10.13 14.13 -1.54
N PHE A 109 11.00 13.66 -0.64
CA PHE A 109 11.76 14.54 0.25
C PHE A 109 12.75 15.43 -0.53
N GLU A 110 13.46 14.89 -1.51
CA GLU A 110 14.34 15.64 -2.41
C GLU A 110 13.59 16.73 -3.17
N LYS A 111 12.36 16.47 -3.63
CA LYS A 111 11.52 17.49 -4.27
C LYS A 111 11.14 18.62 -3.31
N LEU A 112 10.84 18.30 -2.06
CA LEU A 112 10.54 19.30 -1.04
C LEU A 112 11.78 20.18 -0.78
N LEU A 113 12.96 19.59 -0.71
CA LEU A 113 14.22 20.33 -0.55
C LEU A 113 14.58 21.17 -1.79
N GLY A 114 14.31 20.66 -3.00
CA GLY A 114 14.61 21.33 -4.26
C GLY A 114 13.66 22.49 -4.62
N ASN A 115 12.61 22.72 -3.83
CA ASN A 115 11.67 23.85 -4.00
C ASN A 115 11.96 25.02 -3.05
N ASP A 116 12.95 24.88 -2.19
CA ASP A 116 13.51 25.97 -1.39
C ASP A 116 14.83 26.35 -2.06
N GLY A 117 14.93 27.57 -2.61
CA GLY A 117 16.06 28.10 -3.36
C GLY A 117 17.36 28.27 -2.55
N SER A 118 17.82 27.21 -1.91
CA SER A 118 19.09 27.12 -1.19
C SER A 118 19.53 25.67 -1.17
N SER A 119 20.38 25.35 -2.15
CA SER A 119 21.26 24.19 -2.10
C SER A 119 21.96 24.15 -0.74
N LEU A 120 21.75 23.07 0.00
CA LEU A 120 22.76 22.59 0.93
C LEU A 120 23.32 21.30 0.35
N PHE A 121 24.49 21.44 -0.28
CA PHE A 121 25.45 20.35 -0.34
C PHE A 121 25.90 20.00 1.08
N ILE A 122 26.16 18.70 1.24
CA ILE A 122 26.88 18.05 2.34
C ILE A 122 28.22 18.76 2.59
#